data_AF-A0A2A7ACZ2-F1
#
_entry.id   AF-A0A2A7ACZ2-F1
#
_cell.length_a   1.000
_cell.length_b   1.000
_cell.length_c   1.000
_cell.angle_alpha   90.00
_cell.angle_beta   90.00
_cell.angle_gamma   90.00
#
_symmetry.space_group_name_H-M   'P 1'
#
loop_
_entity.id
_entity.type
_entity.pdbx_description
1 polymer ?
#
loop_
_entity_poly.entity_id
_entity_poly.type
_entity_poly.pdbx_seq_one_letter_code
_entity_poly.pdbx_strand_id
1 'polypeptide(L)'
;MKHPRFTAWLCSAAALMLLAVPAFAQQPDALPPEQTAPAAQEQPAEAAAPDAEAPTAEAPAADPQRTYVALGDSIVSGVGLPDFKYTEAAIGIDAAPNFEGYPEQCYVSLVGKGLGLDRQHAINLGLPGLTTGDLADMLRTGAMPQMNQQAGTYYVYPQMLDYLKRADVISVQIGSNDALVPALVALGNATNWKSEQLVATMVSGVLREPSFENLQRLNSDLSRLRLTKEEKQATTQLLLGGGTDAICEQAYQEAAVHMPQVVAELRALNPDAQIILLGYTNPVPLLPEWTQLFRRLNALSKNLAAQNENVTYVPIPFAMTAADAHPTVSGHKYIANRILRAIKK
;
A
#
# COMPACT_ATOMS: atom_id res chain seq x y z
N MET A 1 -37.74 28.89 -18.98
CA MET A 1 -36.61 28.19 -19.63
C MET A 1 -35.41 28.27 -18.70
N LYS A 2 -35.01 27.13 -18.09
CA LYS A 2 -33.67 26.47 -18.17
C LYS A 2 -32.52 27.46 -17.91
N HIS A 3 -31.74 27.32 -16.82
CA HIS A 3 -30.66 26.33 -16.73
C HIS A 3 -30.45 25.78 -15.30
N PRO A 4 -30.85 24.52 -15.02
CA PRO A 4 -30.60 23.86 -13.73
C PRO A 4 -29.29 23.04 -13.74
N ARG A 5 -28.19 23.58 -14.28
CA ARG A 5 -26.94 22.81 -14.50
C ARG A 5 -25.67 23.38 -13.85
N PHE A 6 -25.77 24.44 -13.05
CA PHE A 6 -24.58 25.04 -12.38
C PHE A 6 -24.49 24.77 -10.88
N THR A 7 -25.60 24.43 -10.21
CA THR A 7 -25.65 24.16 -8.76
C THR A 7 -25.35 22.71 -8.38
N ALA A 8 -25.25 21.81 -9.35
CA ALA A 8 -24.89 20.40 -9.14
C ALA A 8 -23.37 20.13 -9.12
N TRP A 9 -22.52 21.13 -9.41
CA TRP A 9 -21.06 20.95 -9.46
C TRP A 9 -20.34 21.33 -8.15
N LEU A 10 -21.00 22.13 -7.30
CA LEU A 10 -20.42 22.64 -6.04
C LEU A 10 -20.58 21.69 -4.84
N CYS A 11 -21.32 20.58 -4.98
CA CYS A 11 -21.48 19.56 -3.93
C CYS A 11 -20.56 18.35 -4.10
N SER A 12 -19.70 18.32 -5.14
CA SER A 12 -18.85 17.16 -5.45
C SER A 12 -17.37 17.33 -5.07
N ALA A 13 -16.95 18.49 -4.55
CA ALA A 13 -15.54 18.72 -4.22
C ALA A 13 -15.09 17.94 -2.97
N ALA A 14 -15.93 17.83 -1.93
CA ALA A 14 -15.59 17.06 -0.72
C ALA A 14 -15.54 15.54 -0.95
N ALA A 15 -16.23 15.05 -1.98
CA ALA A 15 -16.17 13.66 -2.39
C ALA A 15 -14.95 13.37 -3.29
N LEU A 16 -14.29 14.37 -3.87
CA LEU A 16 -13.20 14.20 -4.83
C LEU A 16 -11.85 13.82 -4.20
N MET A 17 -11.68 13.99 -2.88
CA MET A 17 -10.55 13.38 -2.15
C MET A 17 -10.77 11.90 -1.79
N LEU A 18 -11.97 11.36 -2.04
CA LEU A 18 -12.38 10.00 -1.67
C LEU A 18 -13.09 9.23 -2.81
N LEU A 19 -13.21 9.85 -3.99
CA LEU A 19 -13.78 9.28 -5.21
C LEU A 19 -12.71 9.03 -6.26
N ALA A 20 -11.57 8.47 -5.88
CA ALA A 20 -10.82 7.65 -6.83
C ALA A 20 -11.33 6.20 -6.77
N VAL A 21 -12.60 6.04 -7.12
CA VAL A 21 -13.04 4.77 -7.70
C VAL A 21 -12.38 4.73 -9.08
N PRO A 22 -11.55 3.73 -9.44
CA PRO A 22 -11.22 3.54 -10.83
C PRO A 22 -12.52 3.32 -11.58
N ALA A 23 -12.84 4.24 -12.49
CA ALA A 23 -13.90 4.10 -13.48
C ALA A 23 -13.53 2.98 -14.48
N PHE A 24 -13.42 1.74 -13.99
CA PHE A 24 -13.35 0.48 -14.72
C PHE A 24 -13.90 -0.65 -13.83
N ALA A 25 -15.09 -0.43 -13.28
CA ALA A 25 -15.94 -1.48 -12.73
C ALA A 25 -17.37 -1.27 -13.25
N GLN A 26 -17.52 -1.24 -14.58
CA GLN A 26 -18.81 -1.56 -15.20
C GLN A 26 -18.72 -3.00 -15.69
N GLN A 27 -19.23 -3.92 -14.88
CA GLN A 27 -19.68 -5.21 -15.37
C GLN A 27 -21.21 -5.16 -15.35
N PRO A 28 -21.92 -5.39 -16.48
CA PRO A 28 -23.36 -5.28 -16.52
C PRO A 28 -24.01 -6.43 -15.74
N ASP A 29 -25.07 -6.09 -15.02
CA ASP A 29 -25.93 -6.98 -14.24
C ASP A 29 -26.68 -8.00 -15.11
N ALA A 30 -27.09 -9.07 -14.39
CA ALA A 30 -28.22 -9.97 -14.62
C ALA A 30 -27.96 -11.32 -15.31
N LEU A 31 -27.94 -12.38 -14.50
CA LEU A 31 -28.48 -13.69 -14.88
C LEU A 31 -29.61 -14.05 -13.88
N PRO A 32 -30.84 -14.35 -14.35
CA PRO A 32 -31.93 -14.89 -13.52
C PRO A 32 -31.87 -16.43 -13.44
N PRO A 33 -32.68 -17.08 -12.56
CA PRO A 33 -32.25 -18.25 -11.81
C PRO A 33 -32.54 -19.60 -12.48
N GLU A 34 -31.90 -20.63 -11.91
CA GLU A 34 -31.97 -22.06 -12.24
C GLU A 34 -33.40 -22.59 -12.43
N GLN A 35 -33.57 -23.42 -13.48
CA GLN A 35 -34.61 -24.43 -13.58
C GLN A 35 -34.00 -25.76 -14.02
N THR A 36 -34.53 -26.81 -13.41
CA THR A 36 -34.19 -28.23 -13.41
C THR A 36 -34.17 -28.94 -14.78
N ALA A 37 -33.30 -29.96 -14.86
CA ALA A 37 -33.06 -30.98 -15.92
C ALA A 37 -34.34 -31.77 -16.37
N PRO A 38 -34.37 -32.64 -17.43
CA PRO A 38 -33.34 -33.65 -17.78
C PRO A 38 -33.16 -34.14 -19.26
N ALA A 39 -32.03 -34.83 -19.47
CA ALA A 39 -31.75 -36.06 -20.27
C ALA A 39 -31.80 -36.12 -21.83
N ALA A 40 -30.80 -36.89 -22.33
CA ALA A 40 -30.70 -37.69 -23.58
C ALA A 40 -30.26 -36.92 -24.87
N GLN A 41 -29.39 -37.40 -25.78
CA GLN A 41 -28.95 -38.76 -26.20
C GLN A 41 -27.51 -38.76 -26.77
N GLU A 42 -26.93 -39.97 -26.81
CA GLU A 42 -25.67 -40.47 -27.40
C GLU A 42 -25.58 -40.21 -28.94
N GLN A 43 -24.42 -40.13 -29.61
CA GLN A 43 -23.56 -41.26 -30.07
C GLN A 43 -22.34 -40.71 -30.93
N PRO A 44 -21.36 -41.50 -31.44
CA PRO A 44 -19.95 -41.44 -30.99
C PRO A 44 -18.85 -41.43 -32.11
N ALA A 45 -17.58 -41.58 -31.67
CA ALA A 45 -16.36 -42.05 -32.38
C ALA A 45 -15.66 -41.04 -33.32
N GLU A 46 -14.34 -40.97 -33.54
CA GLU A 46 -13.11 -41.75 -33.24
C GLU A 46 -11.96 -40.76 -33.65
N ALA A 47 -10.79 -40.65 -33.03
CA ALA A 47 -9.63 -41.53 -33.16
C ALA A 47 -8.41 -40.89 -32.46
N ALA A 48 -7.45 -41.75 -32.10
CA ALA A 48 -6.32 -41.51 -31.20
C ALA A 48 -5.05 -40.87 -31.81
N ALA A 49 -4.39 -40.05 -30.97
CA ALA A 49 -2.95 -40.03 -30.61
C ALA A 49 -1.90 -39.39 -31.55
N PRO A 50 -0.67 -39.02 -31.07
CA PRO A 50 -0.11 -39.23 -29.71
C PRO A 50 0.48 -37.99 -29.01
N ASP A 51 0.83 -38.22 -27.74
CA ASP A 51 1.61 -37.40 -26.82
C ASP A 51 2.85 -36.75 -27.43
N ALA A 52 3.00 -35.45 -27.17
CA ALA A 52 4.28 -34.77 -27.14
C ALA A 52 4.46 -34.24 -25.71
N GLU A 53 5.27 -34.95 -24.93
CA GLU A 53 5.79 -34.47 -23.65
C GLU A 53 6.47 -33.12 -23.87
N ALA A 54 5.85 -32.05 -23.39
CA ALA A 54 6.52 -30.78 -23.21
C ALA A 54 7.57 -30.97 -22.10
N PRO A 55 8.82 -30.51 -22.27
CA PRO A 55 9.81 -30.63 -21.23
C PRO A 55 9.33 -29.83 -20.02
N THR A 56 9.13 -30.52 -18.90
CA THR A 56 9.07 -29.92 -17.57
C THR A 56 10.30 -29.03 -17.42
N ALA A 57 10.09 -27.72 -17.43
CA ALA A 57 11.11 -26.79 -16.99
C ALA A 57 11.42 -27.13 -15.54
N GLU A 58 12.61 -27.71 -15.31
CA GLU A 58 13.14 -27.90 -13.97
C GLU A 58 13.07 -26.55 -13.23
N ALA A 59 12.35 -26.54 -12.11
CA ALA A 59 12.43 -25.44 -11.16
C ALA A 59 13.92 -25.25 -10.81
N PRO A 60 14.43 -24.01 -10.77
CA PRO A 60 15.81 -23.79 -10.37
C PRO A 60 16.01 -24.44 -9.00
N ALA A 61 17.09 -25.21 -8.86
CA ALA A 61 17.49 -25.81 -7.58
C ALA A 61 17.46 -24.71 -6.50
N ALA A 62 16.83 -25.02 -5.36
CA ALA A 62 16.73 -24.09 -4.24
C ALA A 62 18.13 -23.58 -3.88
N ASP A 63 18.34 -22.26 -4.01
CA ASP A 63 19.51 -21.56 -3.49
C ASP A 63 19.46 -21.73 -1.97
N PRO A 64 20.28 -22.62 -1.38
CA PRO A 64 20.07 -23.00 0.00
C PRO A 64 20.55 -21.84 0.87
N GLN A 65 19.57 -21.05 1.34
CA GLN A 65 19.62 -19.94 2.31
C GLN A 65 19.49 -18.50 1.79
N ARG A 66 19.04 -18.25 0.55
CA ARG A 66 18.67 -16.87 0.17
C ARG A 66 17.55 -16.36 1.09
N THR A 67 17.63 -15.11 1.54
CA THR A 67 16.64 -14.46 2.38
C THR A 67 16.10 -13.18 1.74
N TYR A 68 14.82 -12.93 1.95
CA TYR A 68 14.12 -11.78 1.45
C TYR A 68 13.41 -11.06 2.58
N VAL A 69 13.62 -9.75 2.70
CA VAL A 69 12.95 -8.92 3.70
C VAL A 69 12.22 -7.78 2.99
N ALA A 70 10.92 -7.66 3.21
CA ALA A 70 10.13 -6.53 2.75
C ALA A 70 9.93 -5.55 3.90
N LEU A 71 10.28 -4.28 3.68
CA LEU A 71 10.24 -3.22 4.68
C LEU A 71 9.34 -2.08 4.20
N GLY A 72 8.48 -1.57 5.07
CA GLY A 72 7.61 -0.47 4.69
C GLY A 72 6.35 -0.31 5.50
N ASP A 73 5.29 0.15 4.84
CA ASP A 73 4.04 0.51 5.49
C ASP A 73 2.92 -0.57 5.41
N SER A 74 1.66 -0.11 5.45
CA SER A 74 0.44 -0.91 5.31
C SER A 74 0.40 -1.75 4.02
N ILE A 75 1.00 -1.29 2.93
CA ILE A 75 1.06 -2.02 1.66
C ILE A 75 2.00 -3.23 1.78
N VAL A 76 3.07 -3.11 2.55
CA VAL A 76 4.00 -4.21 2.80
C VAL A 76 3.35 -5.27 3.69
N SER A 77 2.67 -4.83 4.75
CA SER A 77 1.98 -5.73 5.70
C SER A 77 0.88 -6.55 5.06
N GLY A 78 0.31 -6.09 3.94
CA GLY A 78 -0.81 -6.73 3.27
C GLY A 78 -2.16 -6.31 3.83
N VAL A 79 -2.25 -5.11 4.40
CA VAL A 79 -3.53 -4.49 4.76
C VAL A 79 -4.47 -4.48 3.55
N GLY A 80 -5.75 -4.78 3.79
CA GLY A 80 -6.77 -4.91 2.74
C GLY A 80 -6.93 -6.34 2.21
N LEU A 81 -5.98 -7.23 2.49
CA LEU A 81 -6.10 -8.67 2.25
C LEU A 81 -6.67 -9.39 3.48
N PRO A 82 -7.30 -10.57 3.30
CA PRO A 82 -7.65 -11.42 4.43
C PRO A 82 -6.40 -11.88 5.19
N ASP A 83 -6.56 -12.17 6.47
CA ASP A 83 -5.53 -12.77 7.35
C ASP A 83 -4.29 -11.89 7.62
N PHE A 84 -4.41 -10.57 7.56
CA PHE A 84 -3.41 -9.68 8.16
C PHE A 84 -3.38 -9.92 9.68
N LYS A 85 -2.21 -10.28 10.24
CA LYS A 85 -2.09 -10.70 11.64
C LYS A 85 -1.55 -9.59 12.52
N TYR A 86 -2.25 -9.32 13.61
CA TYR A 86 -1.79 -8.40 14.64
C TYR A 86 -2.41 -8.75 15.99
N THR A 87 -1.87 -8.19 17.06
CA THR A 87 -2.53 -8.15 18.37
C THR A 87 -2.74 -6.70 18.80
N GLU A 88 -3.74 -6.45 19.64
CA GLU A 88 -3.94 -5.13 20.24
C GLU A 88 -2.74 -4.76 21.13
N ALA A 89 -2.32 -3.51 21.07
CA ALA A 89 -1.26 -2.95 21.91
C ALA A 89 -1.76 -1.70 22.64
N ALA A 90 -1.04 -1.29 23.69
CA ALA A 90 -1.39 -0.09 24.47
C ALA A 90 -1.48 1.18 23.59
N ILE A 91 -0.68 1.22 22.52
CA ILE A 91 -0.74 2.26 21.48
C ILE A 91 -0.79 1.53 20.14
N GLY A 92 -2.00 1.33 19.64
CA GLY A 92 -2.24 0.72 18.34
C GLY A 92 -2.11 -0.78 18.31
N ILE A 93 -1.30 -1.31 17.39
CA ILE A 93 -1.19 -2.74 17.18
C ILE A 93 0.25 -3.20 17.33
N ASP A 94 0.37 -4.46 17.74
CA ASP A 94 1.58 -5.22 17.56
C ASP A 94 1.47 -6.08 16.28
N ALA A 95 2.23 -5.68 15.27
CA ALA A 95 2.33 -6.34 13.97
C ALA A 95 3.38 -7.48 13.92
N ALA A 96 4.08 -7.78 15.02
CA ALA A 96 5.07 -8.87 15.06
C ALA A 96 4.52 -10.23 14.61
N PRO A 97 3.26 -10.63 14.92
CA PRO A 97 2.67 -11.85 14.39
C PRO A 97 2.62 -11.91 12.85
N ASN A 98 2.64 -10.75 12.18
CA ASN A 98 2.63 -10.66 10.72
C ASN A 98 3.99 -10.95 10.08
N PHE A 99 5.11 -10.85 10.83
CA PHE A 99 6.46 -10.90 10.25
C PHE A 99 6.72 -12.21 9.49
N GLU A 100 6.24 -13.32 10.03
CA GLU A 100 6.21 -14.63 9.37
C GLU A 100 4.78 -15.08 9.07
N GLY A 101 3.78 -14.41 9.67
CA GLY A 101 2.37 -14.81 9.62
C GLY A 101 1.53 -14.17 8.51
N TYR A 102 2.12 -13.29 7.69
CA TYR A 102 1.46 -12.45 6.69
C TYR A 102 0.48 -13.17 5.73
N PRO A 103 -0.48 -12.42 5.14
CA PRO A 103 -1.46 -12.94 4.19
C PRO A 103 -0.82 -13.72 3.04
N GLU A 104 -1.44 -14.84 2.65
CA GLU A 104 -0.91 -15.70 1.59
C GLU A 104 -0.87 -15.02 0.20
N GLN A 105 -1.72 -14.01 0.01
CA GLN A 105 -1.83 -13.27 -1.23
C GLN A 105 -1.07 -11.94 -1.23
N CYS A 106 -0.40 -11.57 -0.12
CA CYS A 106 0.43 -10.36 -0.11
C CYS A 106 1.68 -10.57 -0.97
N TYR A 107 2.27 -9.48 -1.45
CA TYR A 107 3.38 -9.59 -2.40
C TYR A 107 4.61 -10.25 -1.73
N VAL A 108 4.77 -10.14 -0.41
CA VAL A 108 5.87 -10.77 0.33
C VAL A 108 5.77 -12.30 0.23
N SER A 109 4.56 -12.85 0.42
CA SER A 109 4.30 -14.28 0.23
C SER A 109 4.61 -14.73 -1.20
N LEU A 110 4.16 -13.94 -2.18
CA LEU A 110 4.33 -14.27 -3.59
C LEU A 110 5.80 -14.19 -4.04
N VAL A 111 6.57 -13.23 -3.53
CA VAL A 111 8.03 -13.16 -3.77
C VAL A 111 8.73 -14.33 -3.09
N GLY A 112 8.42 -14.62 -1.82
CA GLY A 112 8.99 -15.78 -1.10
C GLY A 112 8.76 -17.08 -1.86
N LYS A 113 7.51 -17.37 -2.27
CA LYS A 113 7.18 -18.53 -3.11
C LYS A 113 7.94 -18.53 -4.44
N GLY A 114 8.03 -17.38 -5.12
CA GLY A 114 8.75 -17.25 -6.39
C GLY A 114 10.26 -17.49 -6.27
N LEU A 115 10.82 -17.34 -5.08
CA LEU A 115 12.22 -17.62 -4.75
C LEU A 115 12.42 -19.00 -4.09
N GLY A 116 11.35 -19.76 -3.84
CA GLY A 116 11.42 -21.05 -3.13
C GLY A 116 11.67 -20.93 -1.63
N LEU A 117 11.37 -19.77 -1.02
CA LEU A 117 11.61 -19.48 0.39
C LEU A 117 10.41 -19.84 1.26
N ASP A 118 10.69 -20.38 2.44
CA ASP A 118 9.69 -20.48 3.51
C ASP A 118 9.49 -19.12 4.23
N ARG A 119 8.55 -19.07 5.18
CA ARG A 119 8.20 -17.87 5.93
C ARG A 119 9.28 -17.39 6.91
N GLN A 120 10.26 -18.22 7.26
CA GLN A 120 11.41 -17.84 8.09
C GLN A 120 12.52 -17.18 7.27
N HIS A 121 12.47 -17.33 5.94
CA HIS A 121 13.42 -16.73 5.00
C HIS A 121 12.80 -15.64 4.13
N ALA A 122 11.49 -15.45 4.14
CA ALA A 122 10.78 -14.32 3.53
C ALA A 122 10.02 -13.53 4.60
N ILE A 123 10.59 -12.41 5.07
CA ILE A 123 10.09 -11.67 6.23
C ILE A 123 9.33 -10.40 5.82
N ASN A 124 8.18 -10.18 6.46
CA ASN A 124 7.34 -9.00 6.26
C ASN A 124 7.49 -7.99 7.41
N LEU A 125 8.31 -6.95 7.22
CA LEU A 125 8.46 -5.84 8.15
C LEU A 125 7.58 -4.64 7.75
N GLY A 126 6.36 -4.90 7.28
CA GLY A 126 5.38 -3.88 6.96
C GLY A 126 4.64 -3.40 8.19
N LEU A 127 4.63 -2.08 8.42
CA LEU A 127 4.05 -1.46 9.60
C LEU A 127 3.03 -0.39 9.19
N PRO A 128 1.72 -0.61 9.43
CA PRO A 128 0.70 0.35 9.03
C PRO A 128 0.92 1.76 9.59
N GLY A 129 0.66 2.77 8.77
CA GLY A 129 0.79 4.19 9.13
C GLY A 129 2.23 4.72 9.23
N LEU A 130 3.25 3.90 8.97
CA LEU A 130 4.65 4.32 9.02
C LEU A 130 4.95 5.36 7.94
N THR A 131 5.63 6.45 8.31
CA THR A 131 6.15 7.47 7.39
C THR A 131 7.61 7.23 7.04
N THR A 132 8.17 7.98 6.07
CA THR A 132 9.61 7.88 5.77
C THR A 132 10.50 8.23 6.97
N GLY A 133 10.10 9.24 7.76
CA GLY A 133 10.82 9.65 8.97
C GLY A 133 10.80 8.58 10.06
N ASP A 134 9.63 8.00 10.32
CA ASP A 134 9.50 6.91 11.30
C ASP A 134 10.39 5.71 10.93
N LEU A 135 10.42 5.35 9.63
CA LEU A 135 11.26 4.25 9.15
C LEU A 135 12.76 4.55 9.31
N ALA A 136 13.19 5.78 9.01
CA ALA A 136 14.57 6.20 9.17
C ALA A 136 15.04 6.06 10.63
N ASP A 137 14.19 6.43 11.59
CA ASP A 137 14.50 6.27 13.02
C ASP A 137 14.53 4.79 13.45
N MET A 138 13.56 4.01 12.98
CA MET A 138 13.49 2.57 13.30
C MET A 138 14.71 1.82 12.75
N LEU A 139 15.28 2.21 11.62
CA LEU A 139 16.48 1.56 11.08
C LEU A 139 17.73 1.74 11.97
N ARG A 140 17.76 2.76 12.82
CA ARG A 140 18.88 3.01 13.76
C ARG A 140 18.81 2.15 15.02
N THR A 141 17.61 1.95 15.55
CA THR A 141 17.41 1.40 16.91
C THR A 141 16.43 0.24 16.98
N GLY A 142 15.71 -0.02 15.88
CA GLY A 142 14.54 -0.89 15.84
C GLY A 142 13.29 -0.25 16.47
N ALA A 143 13.31 1.02 16.85
CA ALA A 143 12.20 1.68 17.53
C ALA A 143 11.95 3.10 17.03
N MET A 144 10.70 3.53 17.07
CA MET A 144 10.37 4.94 16.97
C MET A 144 10.80 5.66 18.26
N PRO A 145 11.38 6.87 18.20
CA PRO A 145 11.83 7.59 19.40
C PRO A 145 10.66 8.07 20.26
N GLN A 146 9.51 8.30 19.63
CA GLN A 146 8.26 8.69 20.25
C GLN A 146 7.09 8.30 19.35
N MET A 147 5.88 8.33 19.89
CA MET A 147 4.66 8.10 19.12
C MET A 147 4.51 9.17 18.02
N ASN A 148 4.22 8.74 16.79
CA ASN A 148 3.77 9.63 15.73
C ASN A 148 2.32 10.01 16.02
N GLN A 149 2.13 11.24 16.51
CA GLN A 149 0.82 11.72 16.97
C GLN A 149 -0.21 11.81 15.84
N GLN A 150 0.23 12.13 14.62
CA GLN A 150 -0.67 12.27 13.49
C GLN A 150 -1.08 10.91 12.92
N ALA A 151 -0.13 9.98 12.77
CA ALA A 151 -0.43 8.63 12.30
C ALA A 151 -1.08 7.76 13.38
N GLY A 152 -0.97 8.18 14.65
CA GLY A 152 -1.41 7.39 15.79
C GLY A 152 -0.47 6.23 16.12
N THR A 153 0.67 6.07 15.47
CA THR A 153 1.48 4.84 15.55
C THR A 153 2.65 4.96 16.51
N TYR A 154 3.02 3.84 17.13
CA TYR A 154 4.26 3.71 17.89
C TYR A 154 4.74 2.25 17.83
N TYR A 155 5.90 2.03 17.20
CA TYR A 155 6.45 0.69 16.99
C TYR A 155 7.83 0.54 17.63
N VAL A 156 8.04 -0.62 18.26
CA VAL A 156 9.28 -1.00 18.94
C VAL A 156 9.60 -2.47 18.61
N TYR A 157 10.49 -2.67 17.64
CA TYR A 157 10.90 -3.97 17.12
C TYR A 157 12.42 -4.08 16.91
N PRO A 158 13.26 -4.12 17.98
CA PRO A 158 14.70 -4.33 17.86
C PRO A 158 15.09 -5.54 16.99
N GLN A 159 14.30 -6.61 17.04
CA GLN A 159 14.50 -7.82 16.25
C GLN A 159 14.45 -7.60 14.73
N MET A 160 13.85 -6.49 14.27
CA MET A 160 13.80 -6.15 12.84
C MET A 160 15.22 -5.97 12.27
N LEU A 161 16.14 -5.45 13.08
CA LEU A 161 17.53 -5.22 12.65
C LEU A 161 18.24 -6.54 12.34
N ASP A 162 17.92 -7.61 13.07
CA ASP A 162 18.55 -8.91 12.86
C ASP A 162 18.00 -9.64 11.61
N TYR A 163 16.76 -9.37 11.21
CA TYR A 163 16.26 -9.78 9.89
C TYR A 163 16.98 -9.02 8.78
N LEU A 164 17.10 -7.69 8.91
CA LEU A 164 17.73 -6.85 7.89
C LEU A 164 19.23 -7.14 7.72
N LYS A 165 19.98 -7.39 8.79
CA LYS A 165 21.41 -7.78 8.73
C LYS A 165 21.66 -9.09 8.00
N ARG A 166 20.68 -10.01 8.00
CA ARG A 166 20.80 -11.33 7.38
C ARG A 166 20.21 -11.39 5.97
N ALA A 167 19.51 -10.34 5.54
CA ALA A 167 18.81 -10.30 4.27
C ALA A 167 19.77 -10.30 3.07
N ASP A 168 19.51 -11.15 2.08
CA ASP A 168 20.18 -11.06 0.77
C ASP A 168 19.51 -10.02 -0.12
N VAL A 169 18.17 -9.91 0.00
CA VAL A 169 17.35 -8.94 -0.74
C VAL A 169 16.45 -8.19 0.23
N ILE A 170 16.49 -6.86 0.17
CA ILE A 170 15.61 -5.97 0.92
C ILE A 170 14.77 -5.17 -0.06
N SER A 171 13.44 -5.27 -0.02
CA SER A 171 12.57 -4.34 -0.77
C SER A 171 11.96 -3.30 0.16
N VAL A 172 12.01 -2.02 -0.23
CA VAL A 172 11.48 -0.89 0.53
C VAL A 172 10.31 -0.27 -0.22
N GLN A 173 9.17 -0.13 0.46
CA GLN A 173 8.01 0.62 0.00
C GLN A 173 7.52 1.49 1.15
N ILE A 174 7.67 2.81 1.02
CA ILE A 174 7.33 3.76 2.08
C ILE A 174 7.15 5.13 1.45
N GLY A 175 6.38 6.03 2.06
CA GLY A 175 6.35 7.45 1.69
C GLY A 175 4.98 8.01 1.32
N SER A 176 3.99 7.16 1.08
CA SER A 176 2.62 7.62 0.80
C SER A 176 1.97 8.24 2.05
N ASN A 177 2.32 7.74 3.24
CA ASN A 177 1.77 8.22 4.51
C ASN A 177 2.23 9.63 4.87
N ASP A 178 3.40 10.06 4.37
CA ASP A 178 3.92 11.42 4.55
C ASP A 178 2.95 12.49 4.01
N ALA A 179 2.10 12.14 3.03
CA ALA A 179 1.01 13.00 2.55
C ALA A 179 -0.38 12.57 3.05
N LEU A 180 -0.66 11.27 3.06
CA LEU A 180 -1.99 10.76 3.41
C LEU A 180 -2.39 11.09 4.84
N VAL A 181 -1.47 10.92 5.80
CA VAL A 181 -1.73 11.19 7.21
C VAL A 181 -2.07 12.68 7.42
N PRO A 182 -1.23 13.65 7.00
CA PRO A 182 -1.59 15.07 7.08
C PRO A 182 -2.87 15.44 6.32
N ALA A 183 -3.15 14.82 5.18
CA ALA A 183 -4.38 15.08 4.42
C ALA A 183 -5.63 14.68 5.19
N LEU A 184 -5.62 13.52 5.86
CA LEU A 184 -6.70 13.07 6.72
C LEU A 184 -6.87 13.98 7.94
N VAL A 185 -5.77 14.40 8.58
CA VAL A 185 -5.79 15.35 9.71
C VAL A 185 -6.40 16.69 9.28
N ALA A 186 -5.96 17.22 8.13
CA ALA A 186 -6.44 18.48 7.60
C ALA A 186 -7.93 18.42 7.25
N LEU A 187 -8.39 17.30 6.69
CA LEU A 187 -9.81 17.07 6.42
C LEU A 187 -10.62 16.96 7.72
N GLY A 188 -10.10 16.25 8.72
CA GLY A 188 -10.69 16.19 10.06
C GLY A 188 -10.88 17.59 10.65
N ASN A 189 -9.83 18.41 10.66
CA ASN A 189 -9.89 19.78 11.14
C ASN A 189 -10.86 20.65 10.32
N ALA A 190 -10.84 20.56 8.98
CA ALA A 190 -11.73 21.33 8.11
C ALA A 190 -13.22 20.97 8.29
N THR A 191 -13.50 19.77 8.78
CA THR A 191 -14.86 19.25 9.02
C THR A 191 -15.23 19.24 10.51
N ASN A 192 -14.41 19.83 11.38
CA ASN A 192 -14.55 19.77 12.85
C ASN A 192 -14.74 18.34 13.38
N TRP A 193 -14.06 17.38 12.77
CA TRP A 193 -14.06 15.98 13.18
C TRP A 193 -15.48 15.37 13.23
N LYS A 194 -16.38 15.81 12.35
CA LYS A 194 -17.78 15.34 12.33
C LYS A 194 -17.98 13.90 11.91
N SER A 195 -16.99 13.28 11.27
CA SER A 195 -17.06 11.84 10.95
C SER A 195 -16.51 11.06 12.14
N GLU A 196 -17.36 10.24 12.75
CA GLU A 196 -16.94 9.31 13.81
C GLU A 196 -15.82 8.39 13.34
N GLN A 197 -15.77 8.04 12.06
CA GLN A 197 -14.67 7.27 11.48
C GLN A 197 -13.42 8.10 11.23
N LEU A 198 -13.50 9.39 10.88
CA LEU A 198 -12.29 10.25 10.86
C LEU A 198 -11.74 10.43 12.28
N VAL A 199 -12.64 10.63 13.25
CA VAL A 199 -12.28 10.63 14.67
C VAL A 199 -11.66 9.30 15.03
N ALA A 200 -12.22 8.17 14.62
CA ALA A 200 -11.62 6.86 14.84
C ALA A 200 -10.24 6.75 14.17
N THR A 201 -10.05 7.26 12.95
CA THR A 201 -8.74 7.29 12.28
C THR A 201 -7.66 7.99 13.07
N MET A 202 -8.01 8.96 13.92
CA MET A 202 -7.05 9.86 14.57
C MET A 202 -6.99 9.68 16.10
N VAL A 203 -8.13 9.39 16.73
CA VAL A 203 -8.31 9.20 18.17
C VAL A 203 -8.23 7.71 18.53
N SER A 204 -8.89 6.82 17.77
CA SER A 204 -8.76 5.36 17.98
C SER A 204 -7.63 4.75 17.13
N GLY A 205 -7.10 5.51 16.18
CA GLY A 205 -6.20 5.08 15.12
C GLY A 205 -6.78 3.96 14.26
N VAL A 206 -7.70 4.23 13.36
CA VAL A 206 -8.04 3.29 12.26
C VAL A 206 -6.81 2.95 11.40
N LEU A 207 -5.74 3.76 11.42
CA LEU A 207 -4.41 3.36 10.92
C LEU A 207 -3.70 2.32 11.81
N ARG A 208 -4.08 2.21 13.08
CA ARG A 208 -3.68 1.17 14.04
C ARG A 208 -4.43 -0.14 13.82
N GLU A 209 -5.75 -0.11 13.61
CA GLU A 209 -6.54 -1.29 13.21
C GLU A 209 -6.98 -1.20 11.75
N PRO A 210 -6.03 -1.28 10.81
CA PRO A 210 -6.36 -1.15 9.40
C PRO A 210 -7.05 -2.43 8.93
N SER A 211 -8.35 -2.33 8.70
CA SER A 211 -9.12 -3.37 8.03
C SER A 211 -9.85 -2.78 6.84
N PHE A 212 -10.08 -3.62 5.84
CA PHE A 212 -10.87 -3.27 4.66
C PHE A 212 -12.24 -2.68 5.05
N GLU A 213 -12.89 -3.25 6.08
CA GLU A 213 -14.17 -2.76 6.56
C GLU A 213 -14.09 -1.36 7.17
N ASN A 214 -13.08 -1.09 8.00
CA ASN A 214 -12.93 0.21 8.65
C ASN A 214 -12.69 1.33 7.61
N LEU A 215 -11.87 1.06 6.60
CA LEU A 215 -11.55 2.03 5.54
C LEU A 215 -12.73 2.25 4.58
N GLN A 216 -13.50 1.21 4.25
CA GLN A 216 -14.71 1.37 3.44
C GLN A 216 -15.79 2.18 4.18
N ARG A 217 -15.95 1.96 5.49
CA ARG A 217 -16.87 2.75 6.33
C ARG A 217 -16.45 4.21 6.39
N LEU A 218 -15.15 4.49 6.56
CA LEU A 218 -14.60 5.84 6.53
C LEU A 218 -15.02 6.58 5.25
N ASN A 219 -14.87 5.96 4.08
CA ASN A 219 -15.27 6.55 2.80
C ASN A 219 -16.79 6.84 2.75
N SER A 220 -17.62 5.86 3.14
CA SER A 220 -19.07 6.03 3.18
C SER A 220 -19.50 7.18 4.10
N ASP A 221 -18.93 7.27 5.30
CA ASP A 221 -19.33 8.27 6.29
C ASP A 221 -18.93 9.68 5.86
N LEU A 222 -17.74 9.82 5.27
CA LEU A 222 -17.28 11.08 4.69
C LEU A 222 -18.21 11.58 3.58
N SER A 223 -18.72 10.69 2.72
CA SER A 223 -19.65 11.05 1.64
C SER A 223 -21.01 11.58 2.14
N ARG A 224 -21.38 11.27 3.39
CA ARG A 224 -22.67 11.63 4.00
C ARG A 224 -22.58 12.85 4.92
N LEU A 225 -21.39 13.43 5.10
CA LEU A 225 -21.16 14.55 6.00
C LEU A 225 -21.98 15.78 5.61
N ARG A 226 -22.70 16.33 6.60
CA ARG A 226 -23.41 17.60 6.47
C ARG A 226 -22.56 18.73 7.07
N LEU A 227 -21.97 19.52 6.18
CA LEU A 227 -21.06 20.61 6.53
C LEU A 227 -21.81 21.95 6.73
N THR A 228 -21.40 22.74 7.72
CA THR A 228 -21.79 24.16 7.89
C THR A 228 -21.22 25.01 6.76
N LYS A 229 -21.57 26.30 6.70
CA LYS A 229 -21.00 27.20 5.70
C LYS A 229 -19.49 27.37 5.89
N GLU A 230 -19.05 27.51 7.14
CA GLU A 230 -17.67 27.68 7.54
C GLU A 230 -16.86 26.42 7.22
N GLU A 231 -17.39 25.23 7.53
CA GLU A 231 -16.76 23.95 7.18
C GLU A 231 -16.68 23.75 5.67
N LYS A 232 -17.74 24.09 4.92
CA LYS A 232 -17.68 24.07 3.45
C LYS A 232 -16.59 24.98 2.91
N GLN A 233 -16.44 26.17 3.49
CA GLN A 233 -15.38 27.10 3.10
C GLN A 233 -14.00 26.53 3.44
N ALA A 234 -13.81 25.97 4.63
CA ALA A 234 -12.55 25.35 5.05
C ALA A 234 -12.19 24.14 4.19
N THR A 235 -13.14 23.24 3.92
CA THR A 235 -12.94 22.11 3.00
C THR A 235 -12.66 22.61 1.59
N THR A 236 -13.35 23.65 1.10
CA THR A 236 -13.06 24.23 -0.23
C THR A 236 -11.65 24.80 -0.29
N GLN A 237 -11.19 25.49 0.76
CA GLN A 237 -9.83 26.02 0.84
C GLN A 237 -8.78 24.90 0.86
N LEU A 238 -9.05 23.81 1.57
CA LEU A 238 -8.18 22.63 1.60
C LEU A 238 -8.06 21.99 0.21
N LEU A 239 -9.19 21.81 -0.48
CA LEU A 239 -9.26 21.02 -1.72
C LEU A 239 -8.97 21.83 -2.98
N LEU A 240 -9.37 23.09 -3.01
CA LEU A 240 -9.28 23.96 -4.20
C LEU A 240 -8.47 25.24 -3.96
N GLY A 241 -8.17 25.57 -2.71
CA GLY A 241 -7.44 26.79 -2.32
C GLY A 241 -5.94 26.57 -2.07
N GLY A 242 -5.38 25.43 -2.47
CA GLY A 242 -3.96 25.11 -2.34
C GLY A 242 -3.55 24.42 -1.03
N GLY A 243 -4.49 24.08 -0.14
CA GLY A 243 -4.14 23.34 1.09
C GLY A 243 -3.58 21.93 0.81
N THR A 244 -4.16 21.22 -0.16
CA THR A 244 -3.68 19.91 -0.60
C THR A 244 -2.32 19.98 -1.29
N ASP A 245 -2.07 21.06 -2.05
CA ASP A 245 -0.77 21.33 -2.69
C ASP A 245 0.32 21.52 -1.62
N ALA A 246 0.06 22.33 -0.60
CA ALA A 246 0.99 22.54 0.51
C ALA A 246 1.32 21.24 1.27
N ILE A 247 0.31 20.38 1.49
CA ILE A 247 0.51 19.06 2.10
C ILE A 247 1.38 18.17 1.22
N CYS A 248 1.10 18.11 -0.08
CA CYS A 248 1.89 17.32 -1.02
C CYS A 248 3.33 17.84 -1.14
N GLU A 249 3.53 19.16 -1.12
CA GLU A 249 4.87 19.75 -1.12
C GLU A 249 5.63 19.36 0.15
N GLN A 250 5.04 19.54 1.33
CA GLN A 250 5.68 19.17 2.59
C GLN A 250 6.03 17.68 2.62
N ALA A 251 5.09 16.81 2.22
CA ALA A 251 5.32 15.37 2.17
C ALA A 251 6.51 14.99 1.28
N TYR A 252 6.67 15.66 0.14
CA TYR A 252 7.85 15.46 -0.68
C TYR A 252 9.13 15.94 0.01
N GLN A 253 9.11 17.10 0.68
CA GLN A 253 10.28 17.60 1.40
C GLN A 253 10.71 16.63 2.52
N GLU A 254 9.76 16.10 3.29
CA GLU A 254 10.04 15.07 4.30
C GLU A 254 10.65 13.81 3.67
N ALA A 255 10.03 13.27 2.61
CA ALA A 255 10.55 12.09 1.93
C ALA A 255 11.94 12.34 1.32
N ALA A 256 12.19 13.53 0.77
CA ALA A 256 13.48 13.92 0.20
C ALA A 256 14.59 14.02 1.25
N VAL A 257 14.25 14.28 2.52
CA VAL A 257 15.19 14.25 3.65
C VAL A 257 15.42 12.82 4.16
N HIS A 258 14.35 12.05 4.35
CA HIS A 258 14.43 10.77 5.05
C HIS A 258 14.74 9.57 4.17
N MET A 259 14.30 9.54 2.90
CA MET A 259 14.62 8.42 2.01
C MET A 259 16.14 8.21 1.77
N PRO A 260 16.96 9.27 1.59
CA PRO A 260 18.41 9.10 1.60
C PRO A 260 18.94 8.46 2.89
N GLN A 261 18.37 8.82 4.05
CA GLN A 261 18.75 8.23 5.34
C GLN A 261 18.35 6.76 5.40
N VAL A 262 17.14 6.39 4.99
CA VAL A 262 16.68 4.99 4.90
C VAL A 262 17.66 4.15 4.09
N VAL A 263 18.08 4.62 2.92
CA VAL A 263 19.05 3.90 2.08
C VAL A 263 20.41 3.81 2.76
N ALA A 264 20.90 4.90 3.36
CA ALA A 264 22.19 4.94 4.04
C ALA A 264 22.24 4.00 5.26
N GLU A 265 21.21 4.02 6.10
CA GLU A 265 21.11 3.16 7.29
C GLU A 265 20.99 1.68 6.90
N LEU A 266 20.20 1.35 5.87
CA LEU A 266 20.13 -0.02 5.34
C LEU A 266 21.48 -0.50 4.82
N ARG A 267 22.21 0.35 4.08
CA ARG A 267 23.53 0.00 3.55
C ARG A 267 24.57 -0.12 4.66
N ALA A 268 24.49 0.71 5.70
CA ALA A 268 25.36 0.60 6.88
C ALA A 268 25.08 -0.66 7.69
N LEU A 269 23.81 -1.04 7.81
CA LEU A 269 23.36 -2.23 8.53
C LEU A 269 23.70 -3.53 7.79
N ASN A 270 23.60 -3.52 6.46
CA ASN A 270 23.88 -4.66 5.60
C ASN A 270 24.55 -4.19 4.29
N PRO A 271 25.89 -4.22 4.21
CA PRO A 271 26.62 -3.74 3.04
C PRO A 271 26.43 -4.62 1.81
N ASP A 272 26.06 -5.89 1.97
CA ASP A 272 26.02 -6.87 0.88
C ASP A 272 24.63 -7.01 0.23
N ALA A 273 23.55 -6.72 0.98
CA ALA A 273 22.19 -6.87 0.49
C ALA A 273 21.92 -6.12 -0.82
N GLN A 274 21.16 -6.76 -1.72
CA GLN A 274 20.49 -6.05 -2.80
C GLN A 274 19.32 -5.26 -2.23
N ILE A 275 19.33 -3.94 -2.39
CA ILE A 275 18.21 -3.09 -1.97
C ILE A 275 17.34 -2.79 -3.19
N ILE A 276 16.04 -2.99 -3.07
CA ILE A 276 15.04 -2.68 -4.09
C ILE A 276 14.16 -1.56 -3.58
N LEU A 277 14.24 -0.37 -4.19
CA LEU A 277 13.32 0.73 -3.90
C LEU A 277 12.10 0.59 -4.81
N LEU A 278 10.95 0.27 -4.23
CA LEU A 278 9.70 0.22 -4.97
C LEU A 278 9.22 1.63 -5.29
N GLY A 279 8.70 1.81 -6.49
CA GLY A 279 7.94 2.99 -6.87
C GLY A 279 6.56 3.01 -6.23
N TYR A 280 5.72 3.90 -6.75
CA TYR A 280 4.40 4.18 -6.21
C TYR A 280 3.37 4.11 -7.33
N THR A 281 2.23 3.48 -7.05
CA THR A 281 0.99 3.73 -7.81
C THR A 281 0.33 4.97 -7.23
N ASN A 282 -0.14 5.89 -8.09
CA ASN A 282 -0.98 6.98 -7.64
C ASN A 282 -2.43 6.49 -7.53
N PRO A 283 -3.01 6.34 -6.33
CA PRO A 283 -4.39 5.89 -6.17
C PRO A 283 -5.41 6.96 -6.57
N VAL A 284 -5.02 8.24 -6.65
CA VAL A 284 -5.89 9.39 -6.95
C VAL A 284 -5.39 10.16 -8.20
N PRO A 285 -5.33 9.53 -9.38
CA PRO A 285 -4.72 10.10 -10.59
C PRO A 285 -5.44 11.33 -11.16
N LEU A 286 -6.64 11.63 -10.68
CA LEU A 286 -7.41 12.80 -11.11
C LEU A 286 -7.05 14.08 -10.35
N LEU A 287 -6.28 13.98 -9.25
CA LEU A 287 -5.82 15.13 -8.49
C LEU A 287 -4.39 15.53 -8.92
N PRO A 288 -4.19 16.74 -9.49
CA PRO A 288 -2.89 17.16 -10.02
C PRO A 288 -1.77 17.17 -8.98
N GLU A 289 -2.06 17.62 -7.76
CA GLU A 289 -1.11 17.76 -6.65
C GLU A 289 -0.56 16.39 -6.24
N TRP A 290 -1.45 15.41 -6.10
CA TRP A 290 -1.08 14.02 -5.82
C TRP A 290 -0.32 13.37 -6.98
N THR A 291 -0.75 13.64 -8.22
CA THR A 291 -0.04 13.17 -9.41
C THR A 291 1.38 13.72 -9.47
N GLN A 292 1.57 15.00 -9.12
CA GLN A 292 2.87 15.62 -9.00
C GLN A 292 3.70 15.01 -7.87
N LEU A 293 3.11 14.80 -6.69
CA LEU A 293 3.77 14.14 -5.56
C LEU A 293 4.28 12.76 -5.95
N PHE A 294 3.43 11.84 -6.40
CA PHE A 294 3.84 10.48 -6.73
C PHE A 294 4.84 10.42 -7.88
N ARG A 295 4.75 11.34 -8.86
CA ARG A 295 5.78 11.48 -9.89
C ARG A 295 7.14 11.86 -9.27
N ARG A 296 7.15 12.80 -8.33
CA ARG A 296 8.37 13.25 -7.64
C ARG A 296 8.93 12.17 -6.70
N LEU A 297 8.09 11.45 -5.95
CA LEU A 297 8.51 10.33 -5.11
C LEU A 297 9.12 9.20 -5.95
N ASN A 298 8.49 8.85 -7.09
CA ASN A 298 9.06 7.88 -8.03
C ASN A 298 10.41 8.36 -8.59
N ALA A 299 10.56 9.65 -8.92
CA ALA A 299 11.81 10.21 -9.38
C ALA A 299 12.89 10.18 -8.28
N LEU A 300 12.53 10.49 -7.03
CA LEU A 300 13.42 10.39 -5.87
C LEU A 300 13.95 8.97 -5.69
N SER A 301 13.08 7.96 -5.61
CA SER A 301 13.49 6.55 -5.49
C SER A 301 14.38 6.11 -6.65
N LYS A 302 14.06 6.55 -7.87
CA LYS A 302 14.89 6.28 -9.06
C LYS A 302 16.28 6.91 -8.97
N ASN A 303 16.36 8.17 -8.54
CA ASN A 303 17.63 8.89 -8.40
C ASN A 303 18.48 8.28 -7.29
N LEU A 304 17.88 7.93 -6.14
CA LEU A 304 18.58 7.25 -5.06
C LEU A 304 19.16 5.91 -5.50
N ALA A 305 18.39 5.10 -6.22
CA ALA A 305 18.90 3.84 -6.76
C ALA A 305 20.07 4.04 -7.72
N ALA A 306 20.05 5.08 -8.55
CA ALA A 306 21.13 5.38 -9.49
C ALA A 306 22.43 5.87 -8.81
N GLN A 307 22.32 6.43 -7.59
CA GLN A 307 23.44 7.01 -6.84
C GLN A 307 24.07 6.03 -5.85
N ASN A 308 23.49 4.85 -5.64
CA ASN A 308 23.93 3.90 -4.62
C ASN A 308 24.20 2.52 -5.23
N GLU A 309 25.32 1.92 -4.84
CA GLU A 309 25.69 0.58 -5.30
C GLU A 309 24.71 -0.49 -4.81
N ASN A 310 24.44 -1.47 -5.67
CA ASN A 310 23.52 -2.56 -5.42
C ASN A 310 22.12 -2.13 -4.94
N VAL A 311 21.67 -0.93 -5.35
CA VAL A 311 20.30 -0.44 -5.16
C VAL A 311 19.60 -0.42 -6.52
N THR A 312 18.38 -0.96 -6.60
CA THR A 312 17.59 -1.04 -7.83
C THR A 312 16.24 -0.38 -7.63
N TYR A 313 15.87 0.54 -8.53
CA TYR A 313 14.53 1.10 -8.56
C TYR A 313 13.59 0.21 -9.38
N VAL A 314 12.44 -0.14 -8.81
CA VAL A 314 11.42 -0.97 -9.48
C VAL A 314 10.11 -0.18 -9.57
N PRO A 315 9.72 0.29 -10.78
CA PRO A 315 8.48 1.03 -10.93
C PRO A 315 7.28 0.10 -10.82
N ILE A 316 6.27 0.54 -10.05
CA ILE A 316 4.97 -0.11 -9.91
C ILE A 316 3.80 0.86 -10.23
N PRO A 317 3.72 1.46 -11.43
CA PRO A 317 2.72 2.48 -11.74
C PRO A 317 1.27 1.98 -11.84
N PHE A 318 1.06 0.65 -11.92
CA PHE A 318 -0.22 0.04 -12.28
C PHE A 318 -0.68 -1.02 -11.27
N ALA A 319 -0.27 -0.93 -10.01
CA ALA A 319 -0.82 -1.83 -9.00
C ALA A 319 -2.33 -1.55 -8.87
N MET A 320 -3.17 -2.56 -9.09
CA MET A 320 -4.61 -2.40 -8.97
C MET A 320 -4.98 -2.24 -7.49
N THR A 321 -5.58 -1.11 -7.14
CA THR A 321 -5.97 -0.77 -5.76
C THR A 321 -7.46 -0.95 -5.52
N ALA A 322 -7.84 -1.22 -4.27
CA ALA A 322 -9.21 -1.14 -3.81
C ALA A 322 -9.59 0.32 -3.46
N ALA A 323 -10.81 0.53 -2.96
CA ALA A 323 -11.34 1.86 -2.65
C ALA A 323 -10.60 2.56 -1.50
N ASP A 324 -9.90 1.80 -0.66
CA ASP A 324 -9.03 2.28 0.42
C ASP A 324 -7.61 2.61 -0.06
N ALA A 325 -7.36 2.55 -1.37
CA ALA A 325 -6.07 2.74 -2.02
C ALA A 325 -5.02 1.64 -1.77
N HIS A 326 -5.35 0.57 -1.02
CA HIS A 326 -4.45 -0.58 -0.85
C HIS A 326 -4.47 -1.48 -2.10
N PRO A 327 -3.35 -2.12 -2.46
CA PRO A 327 -3.34 -3.09 -3.54
C PRO A 327 -4.31 -4.25 -3.28
N THR A 328 -5.12 -4.56 -4.29
CA THR A 328 -5.90 -5.80 -4.34
C THR A 328 -4.97 -7.02 -4.47
N VAL A 329 -5.53 -8.23 -4.42
CA VAL A 329 -4.81 -9.48 -4.75
C VAL A 329 -4.05 -9.40 -6.08
N SER A 330 -4.67 -8.82 -7.12
CA SER A 330 -3.99 -8.67 -8.43
C SER A 330 -2.90 -7.60 -8.38
N GLY A 331 -3.09 -6.53 -7.59
CA GLY A 331 -2.07 -5.51 -7.30
C GLY A 331 -0.85 -6.10 -6.61
N HIS A 332 -1.03 -6.91 -5.57
CA HIS A 332 0.07 -7.61 -4.90
C HIS A 332 0.79 -8.59 -5.83
N LYS A 333 0.05 -9.34 -6.66
CA LYS A 333 0.65 -10.21 -7.69
C LYS A 333 1.47 -9.42 -8.70
N TYR A 334 0.99 -8.24 -9.12
CA TYR A 334 1.75 -7.35 -9.99
C TYR A 334 3.05 -6.89 -9.32
N ILE A 335 2.99 -6.39 -8.09
CA ILE A 335 4.16 -5.92 -7.34
C ILE A 335 5.19 -7.06 -7.19
N ALA A 336 4.77 -8.25 -6.77
CA ALA A 336 5.64 -9.41 -6.60
C ALA A 336 6.40 -9.77 -7.89
N ASN A 337 5.68 -9.81 -9.03
CA ASN A 337 6.30 -10.09 -10.33
C ASN A 337 7.34 -9.04 -10.74
N ARG A 338 7.14 -7.78 -10.34
CA ARG A 338 8.08 -6.69 -10.63
C ARG A 338 9.35 -6.84 -9.79
N ILE A 339 9.20 -7.22 -8.52
CA ILE A 339 10.32 -7.53 -7.61
C ILE A 339 11.13 -8.72 -8.13
N LEU A 340 10.47 -9.86 -8.40
CA LEU A 340 11.13 -11.08 -8.85
C LEU A 340 11.98 -10.89 -10.12
N ARG A 341 11.53 -10.01 -11.04
CA ARG A 341 12.29 -9.67 -12.25
C ARG A 341 13.52 -8.79 -11.98
N ALA A 342 13.54 -8.07 -10.87
CA ALA A 342 14.62 -7.17 -10.49
C ALA A 342 15.64 -7.82 -9.57
N ILE A 343 15.28 -8.91 -8.89
CA ILE A 343 16.22 -9.69 -8.09
C ILE A 343 17.29 -10.27 -9.00
N LYS A 344 18.56 -9.99 -8.68
CA LYS A 344 19.70 -10.55 -9.39
C LYS A 344 19.77 -12.04 -9.09
N LYS A 345 19.92 -12.85 -10.14
CA LYS A 345 20.07 -14.30 -9.99
C LYS A 345 21.43 -14.63 -9.43
#